data_AF-A0A2E0TK84-F1
#
_entry.id   AF-A0A2E0TK84-F1
#
_cell.length_a   1.000
_cell.length_b   1.000
_cell.length_c   1.000
_cell.angle_alpha   90.00
_cell.angle_beta   90.00
_cell.angle_gamma   90.00
#
_symmetry.space_group_name_H-M   'P 1'
#
loop_
_entity.id
_entity.type
_entity.pdbx_description
1 polymer ?
#
loop_
_entity_poly.entity_id
_entity_poly.type
_entity_poly.pdbx_seq_one_letter_code
_entity_poly.pdbx_strand_id
1 'polypeptide(L)'
;MARPVTLRGLLALALTFALACEGERATPEAEDGTLGSPAAVGAAELAQAAQRAVEPAPESPDPVYSPFLVEMSEAALPFEVISFKDVGMSFPEQERALAYETLAEGLSHALRFGEGDEHAPMSSLVRHDERITDPSNHLYCEGRHIYVDLWQEREGWGYSLWSGCDENDEFAHVAVEAPRHDDRLASLAPLADDIAARLREAVRTGCFTKTC
;
A
#
# COMPACT_ATOMS: atom_id res chain seq x y z
N MET A 1 26.03 -33.66 35.59
CA MET A 1 24.81 -34.49 35.63
C MET A 1 23.95 -34.09 34.45
N ALA A 2 23.92 -34.93 33.41
CA ALA A 2 23.21 -34.67 32.16
C ALA A 2 21.74 -35.07 32.28
N ARG A 3 20.83 -34.24 31.78
CA ARG A 3 19.40 -34.58 31.63
C ARG A 3 19.05 -34.70 30.14
N PRO A 4 18.30 -35.75 29.74
CA PRO A 4 18.04 -36.06 28.34
C PRO A 4 16.91 -35.23 27.73
N VAL A 5 17.08 -34.97 26.44
CA VAL A 5 16.14 -34.41 25.46
C VAL A 5 14.89 -35.29 25.34
N THR A 6 13.71 -34.69 25.22
CA THR A 6 12.50 -35.40 24.77
C THR A 6 11.86 -34.64 23.62
N LEU A 7 11.93 -35.26 22.45
CA LEU A 7 11.44 -34.83 21.15
C LEU A 7 10.14 -35.60 20.84
N ARG A 8 8.97 -34.97 20.91
CA ARG A 8 7.66 -35.47 20.42
C ARG A 8 6.74 -34.26 20.24
N GLY A 9 6.02 -34.05 19.15
CA GLY A 9 5.82 -34.84 17.94
C GLY A 9 5.11 -33.98 16.89
N LEU A 10 5.31 -34.33 15.62
CA LEU A 10 4.55 -33.82 14.49
C LEU A 10 3.11 -34.31 14.57
N LEU A 11 2.15 -33.40 14.37
CA LEU A 11 0.82 -33.74 13.90
C LEU A 11 0.50 -32.81 12.73
N ALA A 12 0.68 -33.32 11.52
CA ALA A 12 0.26 -32.66 10.30
C ALA A 12 -1.23 -32.98 10.06
N LEU A 13 -2.07 -31.95 10.06
CA LEU A 13 -3.48 -32.05 9.65
C LEU A 13 -3.60 -31.37 8.28
N ALA A 14 -3.57 -32.16 7.21
CA ALA A 14 -3.91 -31.69 5.87
C ALA A 14 -5.43 -31.71 5.71
N LEU A 15 -6.05 -30.54 5.63
CA LEU A 15 -7.47 -30.40 5.31
C LEU A 15 -7.59 -29.84 3.89
N THR A 16 -7.90 -30.73 2.96
CA THR A 16 -8.19 -30.42 1.56
C THR A 16 -9.65 -30.01 1.44
N PHE A 17 -9.93 -28.74 1.12
CA PHE A 17 -11.24 -28.31 0.65
C PHE A 17 -11.13 -27.83 -0.79
N ALA A 18 -11.56 -28.69 -1.73
CA ALA A 18 -11.88 -28.30 -3.08
C ALA A 18 -13.38 -27.96 -3.12
N LEU A 19 -13.71 -26.67 -3.26
CA LEU A 19 -15.06 -26.26 -3.68
C LEU A 19 -14.96 -25.68 -5.09
N ALA A 20 -15.65 -26.37 -5.99
CA ALA A 20 -15.97 -25.92 -7.34
C ALA A 20 -17.02 -24.81 -7.28
N CYS A 21 -16.72 -23.65 -7.86
CA CYS A 21 -17.72 -22.66 -8.26
C CYS A 21 -17.94 -22.78 -9.77
N GLU A 22 -18.93 -23.57 -10.15
CA GLU A 22 -19.61 -23.48 -11.44
C GLU A 22 -20.69 -22.40 -11.31
N GLY A 23 -20.69 -21.40 -12.19
CA GLY A 23 -21.63 -20.27 -12.13
C GLY A 23 -21.73 -19.49 -13.44
N GLU A 24 -22.53 -20.04 -14.36
CA GLU A 24 -23.42 -19.40 -15.33
C GLU A 24 -23.00 -18.09 -16.05
N ARG A 25 -22.77 -18.19 -17.37
CA ARG A 25 -22.71 -17.04 -18.30
C ARG A 25 -24.13 -16.61 -18.69
N ALA A 26 -24.53 -15.40 -18.36
CA ALA A 26 -25.66 -14.73 -18.96
C ALA A 26 -25.22 -13.92 -20.19
N THR A 27 -25.88 -14.14 -21.32
CA THR A 27 -25.78 -13.33 -22.54
C THR A 27 -26.89 -12.29 -22.55
N PRO A 28 -26.62 -11.01 -22.87
CA PRO A 28 -27.67 -10.08 -23.24
C PRO A 28 -27.92 -10.11 -24.75
N GLU A 29 -29.21 -10.20 -25.08
CA GLU A 29 -29.79 -10.16 -26.41
C GLU A 29 -29.57 -8.79 -27.08
N ALA A 30 -29.33 -8.84 -28.38
CA ALA A 30 -29.23 -7.69 -29.27
C ALA A 30 -30.63 -7.16 -29.60
N GLU A 31 -30.89 -5.88 -29.34
CA GLU A 31 -32.02 -5.17 -29.92
C GLU A 31 -31.59 -4.34 -31.13
N ASP A 32 -32.21 -4.69 -32.26
CA ASP A 32 -32.14 -4.08 -33.57
C ASP A 32 -33.03 -2.82 -33.60
N GLY A 33 -32.40 -1.65 -33.70
CA GLY A 33 -33.04 -0.34 -33.68
C GLY A 33 -32.71 0.47 -34.92
N THR A 34 -33.55 0.32 -35.93
CA THR A 34 -33.48 0.95 -37.25
C THR A 34 -33.57 2.49 -37.23
N LEU A 35 -32.58 3.12 -37.88
CA LEU A 35 -32.57 4.36 -38.69
C LEU A 35 -33.60 5.46 -38.40
N GLY A 36 -33.09 6.57 -37.85
CA GLY A 36 -33.67 7.91 -37.99
C GLY A 36 -32.55 8.94 -38.19
N SER A 37 -32.25 9.28 -39.44
CA SER A 37 -31.30 10.35 -39.79
C SER A 37 -32.03 11.67 -39.94
N PRO A 38 -31.60 12.73 -39.23
CA PRO A 38 -31.76 14.09 -39.72
C PRO A 38 -30.41 14.80 -39.82
N ALA A 39 -30.12 15.20 -41.06
CA ALA A 39 -29.64 16.53 -41.43
C ALA A 39 -28.37 17.06 -40.75
N ALA A 40 -27.29 16.91 -41.52
CA ALA A 40 -26.15 17.81 -41.62
C ALA A 40 -26.50 19.31 -41.47
N VAL A 41 -26.26 19.86 -40.27
CA VAL A 41 -25.89 21.26 -40.06
C VAL A 41 -25.11 21.34 -38.74
N GLY A 42 -23.80 21.58 -38.81
CA GLY A 42 -22.98 21.87 -37.61
C GLY A 42 -21.62 21.18 -37.49
N ALA A 43 -21.18 20.38 -38.49
CA ALA A 43 -19.90 19.67 -38.41
C ALA A 43 -18.64 20.57 -38.44
N ALA A 44 -18.78 21.85 -38.83
CA ALA A 44 -17.65 22.77 -38.92
C ALA A 44 -17.33 23.52 -37.61
N GLU A 45 -18.29 23.66 -36.69
CA GLU A 45 -18.12 24.44 -35.45
C GLU A 45 -17.69 23.57 -34.25
N LEU A 46 -17.98 22.27 -34.29
CA LEU A 46 -17.50 21.29 -33.29
C LEU A 46 -16.04 20.85 -33.50
N ALA A 47 -15.48 21.06 -34.70
CA ALA A 47 -14.08 20.72 -34.99
C ALA A 47 -13.06 21.71 -34.38
N GLN A 48 -13.50 22.93 -34.05
CA GLN A 48 -12.63 23.97 -33.49
C GLN A 48 -12.61 24.02 -31.95
N ALA A 49 -13.55 23.34 -31.28
CA ALA A 49 -13.57 23.21 -29.82
C ALA A 49 -12.75 22.01 -29.28
N ALA A 50 -12.37 21.07 -30.15
CA ALA A 50 -11.63 19.85 -29.78
C ALA A 50 -10.09 20.01 -29.82
N GLN A 51 -9.58 21.20 -30.17
CA GLN A 51 -8.15 21.54 -30.12
C GLN A 51 -7.85 22.52 -28.98
N ARG A 52 -8.44 22.29 -27.81
CA ARG A 52 -7.68 22.60 -26.59
C ARG A 52 -6.60 21.55 -26.55
N ALA A 53 -5.36 21.95 -26.85
CA ALA A 53 -4.20 21.18 -26.46
C ALA A 53 -4.41 20.81 -24.98
N VAL A 54 -4.72 19.54 -24.73
CA VAL A 54 -4.57 18.97 -23.41
C VAL A 54 -3.08 19.12 -23.18
N GLU A 55 -2.71 20.12 -22.39
CA GLU A 55 -1.35 20.19 -21.85
C GLU A 55 -1.08 18.80 -21.29
N PRO A 56 0.00 18.12 -21.74
CA PRO A 56 0.35 16.84 -21.17
C PRO A 56 0.41 17.05 -19.66
N ALA A 57 -0.33 16.22 -18.92
CA ALA A 57 -0.24 16.22 -17.47
C ALA A 57 1.25 16.16 -17.13
N PRO A 58 1.73 17.01 -16.19
CA PRO A 58 3.15 17.00 -15.83
C PRO A 58 3.55 15.57 -15.52
N GLU A 59 4.62 15.10 -16.16
CA GLU A 59 5.17 13.76 -15.91
C GLU A 59 5.39 13.65 -14.39
N SER A 60 4.71 12.68 -13.75
CA SER A 60 4.92 12.49 -12.32
C SER A 60 6.39 12.11 -12.13
N PRO A 61 7.08 12.65 -11.11
CA PRO A 61 8.45 12.26 -10.84
C PRO A 61 8.55 10.73 -10.74
N ASP A 62 9.66 10.17 -11.23
CA ASP A 62 9.92 8.75 -11.09
C ASP A 62 9.85 8.35 -9.60
N PRO A 63 9.22 7.21 -9.28
CA PRO A 63 9.09 6.78 -7.89
C PRO A 63 10.46 6.55 -7.26
N VAL A 64 10.62 6.94 -5.99
CA VAL A 64 11.86 6.76 -5.24
C VAL A 64 11.64 5.80 -4.08
N TYR A 65 12.46 4.76 -4.00
CA TYR A 65 12.37 3.76 -2.94
C TYR A 65 13.25 4.14 -1.75
N SER A 66 12.71 3.96 -0.55
CA SER A 66 13.44 4.14 0.71
C SER A 66 14.47 3.03 0.91
N PRO A 67 15.69 3.32 1.39
CA PRO A 67 16.63 2.29 1.85
C PRO A 67 16.26 1.76 3.25
N PHE A 68 15.34 2.41 3.97
CA PHE A 68 14.85 1.97 5.27
C PHE A 68 13.60 1.11 5.10
N LEU A 69 13.54 0.00 5.84
CA LEU A 69 12.41 -0.92 5.92
C LEU A 69 12.12 -1.29 7.39
N VAL A 70 10.91 -1.77 7.65
CA VAL A 70 10.53 -2.32 8.95
C VAL A 70 10.39 -3.82 8.83
N GLU A 71 11.21 -4.57 9.58
CA GLU A 71 11.07 -6.02 9.69
C GLU A 71 10.21 -6.39 10.90
N MET A 72 9.26 -7.29 10.68
CA MET A 72 8.44 -7.87 11.72
C MET A 72 9.14 -9.09 12.32
N SER A 73 9.23 -9.14 13.64
CA SER A 73 9.88 -10.24 14.37
C SER A 73 8.91 -11.34 14.82
N GLU A 74 7.61 -11.18 14.54
CA GLU A 74 6.57 -12.13 14.95
C GLU A 74 6.25 -13.14 13.85
N ALA A 75 6.47 -14.42 14.15
CA ALA A 75 6.25 -15.51 13.20
C ALA A 75 4.78 -15.73 12.79
N ALA A 76 3.82 -15.09 13.46
CA ALA A 76 2.39 -15.28 13.22
C ALA A 76 1.77 -14.28 12.25
N LEU A 77 2.50 -13.23 11.84
CA LEU A 77 1.96 -12.22 10.93
C LEU A 77 1.97 -12.71 9.47
N PRO A 78 0.95 -12.32 8.67
CA PRO A 78 0.90 -12.67 7.25
C PRO A 78 1.95 -11.91 6.42
N PHE A 79 2.70 -10.98 7.03
CA PHE A 79 3.82 -10.25 6.44
C PHE A 79 5.02 -10.19 7.38
N GLU A 80 6.22 -10.05 6.81
CA GLU A 80 7.50 -9.96 7.52
C GLU A 80 8.22 -8.64 7.27
N VAL A 81 7.92 -7.95 6.17
CA VAL A 81 8.63 -6.74 5.77
C VAL A 81 7.63 -5.65 5.37
N ILE A 82 7.96 -4.41 5.71
CA ILE A 82 7.27 -3.21 5.24
C ILE A 82 8.31 -2.31 4.57
N SER A 83 8.10 -1.96 3.29
CA SER A 83 8.96 -1.01 2.56
C SER A 83 8.18 0.23 2.14
N PHE A 84 8.91 1.31 1.86
CA PHE A 84 8.34 2.60 1.51
C PHE A 84 8.78 3.03 0.12
N LYS A 85 7.83 3.56 -0.64
CA LYS A 85 8.01 4.13 -1.97
C LYS A 85 7.40 5.52 -2.00
N ASP A 86 8.23 6.51 -2.30
CA ASP A 86 7.80 7.88 -2.51
C ASP A 86 7.25 8.04 -3.93
N VAL A 87 5.98 8.39 -4.02
CA VAL A 87 5.25 8.69 -5.25
C VAL A 87 4.83 10.16 -5.32
N GLY A 88 5.30 11.01 -4.40
CA GLY A 88 4.98 12.43 -4.39
C GLY A 88 5.21 13.21 -3.09
N MET A 89 5.95 12.68 -2.09
CA MET A 89 6.22 13.39 -0.83
C MET A 89 7.04 14.67 -1.01
N SER A 90 7.81 14.79 -2.10
CA SER A 90 8.52 16.02 -2.48
C SER A 90 9.47 16.56 -1.39
N PHE A 91 10.23 15.67 -0.72
CA PHE A 91 11.32 16.10 0.16
C PHE A 91 12.56 16.50 -0.66
N PRO A 92 13.30 17.56 -0.25
CA PRO A 92 14.64 17.82 -0.76
C PRO A 92 15.50 16.56 -0.64
N GLU A 93 16.33 16.28 -1.64
CA GLU A 93 17.16 15.05 -1.69
C GLU A 93 17.96 14.84 -0.39
N GLN A 94 18.55 15.91 0.12
CA GLN A 94 19.33 15.93 1.36
C GLN A 94 18.54 15.59 2.64
N GLU A 95 17.21 15.77 2.64
CA GLU A 95 16.34 15.50 3.79
C GLU A 95 15.62 14.16 3.65
N ARG A 96 15.60 13.59 2.44
CA ARG A 96 14.79 12.43 2.09
C ARG A 96 15.17 11.18 2.88
N ALA A 97 16.47 10.91 3.00
CA ALA A 97 16.95 9.78 3.79
C ALA A 97 16.52 9.89 5.26
N LEU A 98 16.62 11.09 5.84
CA LEU A 98 16.18 11.36 7.21
C LEU A 98 14.66 11.27 7.36
N ALA A 99 13.88 11.72 6.37
CA ALA A 99 12.43 11.57 6.36
C ALA A 99 12.01 10.09 6.35
N TYR A 100 12.65 9.26 5.51
CA TYR A 100 12.39 7.82 5.48
C TYR A 100 12.78 7.11 6.77
N GLU A 101 13.96 7.43 7.33
CA GLU A 101 14.39 6.90 8.62
C GLU A 101 13.40 7.28 9.72
N THR A 102 13.00 8.56 9.78
CA THR A 102 12.04 9.07 10.75
C THR A 102 10.69 8.36 10.64
N LEU A 103 10.20 8.15 9.42
CA LEU A 103 8.95 7.44 9.19
C LEU A 103 9.05 5.96 9.57
N ALA A 104 10.14 5.28 9.23
CA ALA A 104 10.36 3.87 9.57
C ALA A 104 10.48 3.66 11.09
N GLU A 105 11.24 4.51 11.78
CA GLU A 105 11.36 4.50 13.24
C GLU A 105 10.03 4.85 13.92
N GLY A 106 9.34 5.88 13.41
CA GLY A 106 8.01 6.25 13.86
C GLY A 106 7.02 5.11 13.73
N LEU A 107 6.98 4.43 12.58
CA LEU A 107 6.11 3.29 12.33
C LEU A 107 6.45 2.12 13.25
N SER A 108 7.73 1.78 13.38
CA SER A 108 8.19 0.70 14.26
C SER A 108 7.81 0.98 15.72
N HIS A 109 7.99 2.22 16.18
CA HIS A 109 7.55 2.66 17.50
C HIS A 109 6.02 2.55 17.63
N ALA A 110 5.28 3.08 16.65
CA ALA A 110 3.82 3.08 16.64
C ALA A 110 3.26 1.67 16.65
N LEU A 111 3.82 0.71 15.90
CA LEU A 111 3.43 -0.70 15.90
C LEU A 111 3.65 -1.39 17.25
N ARG A 112 4.74 -1.06 17.94
CA ARG A 112 5.09 -1.65 19.24
C ARG A 112 4.33 -1.04 20.42
N PHE A 113 4.05 0.27 20.39
CA PHE A 113 3.56 1.00 21.56
C PHE A 113 2.25 1.77 21.34
N GLY A 114 1.67 1.70 20.14
CA GLY A 114 0.46 2.44 19.79
C GLY A 114 -0.69 2.15 20.75
N GLU A 115 -1.39 3.21 21.15
CA GLU A 115 -2.51 3.16 22.07
C GLU A 115 -3.75 2.54 21.42
N GLY A 116 -4.60 1.88 22.22
CA GLY A 116 -5.94 1.48 21.80
C GLY A 116 -6.11 0.03 21.36
N ASP A 117 -5.08 -0.82 21.44
CA ASP A 117 -5.20 -2.23 21.08
C ASP A 117 -5.05 -3.15 22.30
N GLU A 118 -6.09 -3.96 22.56
CA GLU A 118 -6.02 -5.10 23.49
C GLU A 118 -5.19 -6.26 22.90
N HIS A 119 -4.79 -6.15 21.63
CA HIS A 119 -3.94 -7.10 20.95
C HIS A 119 -2.47 -6.89 21.30
N ALA A 120 -1.70 -7.97 21.23
CA ALA A 120 -0.29 -7.96 21.60
C ALA A 120 0.49 -6.94 20.75
N PRO A 121 1.42 -6.18 21.36
CA PRO A 121 2.27 -5.25 20.63
C PRO A 121 3.04 -5.98 19.53
N MET A 122 3.03 -5.43 18.30
CA MET A 122 3.74 -6.03 17.18
C MET A 122 5.23 -5.75 17.30
N SER A 123 6.02 -6.79 17.49
CA SER A 123 7.49 -6.68 17.54
C SER A 123 8.05 -6.38 16.15
N SER A 124 8.65 -5.21 15.98
CA SER A 124 9.27 -4.74 14.75
C SER A 124 10.70 -4.23 14.98
N LEU A 125 11.51 -4.09 13.93
CA LEU A 125 12.80 -3.39 13.97
C LEU A 125 13.04 -2.68 12.64
N VAL A 126 13.70 -1.51 12.67
CA VAL A 126 14.09 -0.80 11.45
C VAL A 126 15.41 -1.38 10.93
N ARG A 127 15.49 -1.60 9.62
CA ARG A 127 16.74 -1.91 8.92
C ARG A 127 17.00 -0.94 7.79
N HIS A 128 18.28 -0.71 7.54
CA HIS A 128 18.78 -0.02 6.36
C HIS A 128 19.37 -1.05 5.38
N ASP A 129 18.81 -1.14 4.18
CA ASP A 129 19.24 -2.04 3.12
C ASP A 129 19.16 -1.35 1.75
N GLU A 130 20.30 -0.90 1.24
CA GLU A 130 20.39 -0.21 -0.06
C GLU A 130 19.87 -1.05 -1.24
N ARG A 131 19.86 -2.38 -1.11
CA ARG A 131 19.38 -3.25 -2.19
C ARG A 131 17.90 -3.01 -2.47
N ILE A 132 17.11 -2.67 -1.44
CA ILE A 132 15.69 -2.39 -1.62
C ILE A 132 15.42 -1.02 -2.27
N THR A 133 16.44 -0.27 -2.66
CA THR A 133 16.23 0.96 -3.46
C THR A 133 16.12 0.67 -4.96
N ASP A 134 16.60 -0.49 -5.41
CA ASP A 134 16.53 -0.92 -6.80
C ASP A 134 15.11 -1.41 -7.13
N PRO A 135 14.39 -0.79 -8.09
CA PRO A 135 13.05 -1.22 -8.49
C PRO A 135 12.97 -2.69 -8.88
N SER A 136 14.07 -3.29 -9.38
CA SER A 136 14.10 -4.70 -9.76
C SER A 136 13.93 -5.66 -8.56
N ASN A 137 14.23 -5.20 -7.35
CA ASN A 137 14.03 -5.95 -6.12
C ASN A 137 12.59 -5.86 -5.57
N HIS A 138 11.73 -5.03 -6.18
CA HIS A 138 10.29 -4.94 -5.87
C HIS A 138 9.42 -5.65 -6.91
N LEU A 139 10.01 -6.22 -7.97
CA LEU A 139 9.27 -6.92 -9.03
C LEU A 139 8.69 -8.25 -8.57
N TYR A 140 9.22 -8.80 -7.47
CA TYR A 140 8.70 -10.00 -6.83
C TYR A 140 7.62 -9.56 -5.86
N CYS A 141 6.42 -9.36 -6.38
CA CYS A 141 5.16 -9.18 -5.66
C CYS A 141 4.79 -10.47 -4.89
N GLU A 142 5.76 -11.02 -4.17
CA GLU A 142 5.68 -12.32 -3.52
C GLU A 142 5.31 -12.13 -2.06
N GLY A 143 4.58 -13.13 -1.55
CA GLY A 143 3.85 -13.02 -0.30
C GLY A 143 4.74 -12.66 0.90
N ARG A 144 4.11 -11.98 1.85
CA ARG A 144 4.63 -11.55 3.15
C ARG A 144 5.39 -10.22 3.14
N HIS A 145 5.08 -9.33 2.20
CA HIS A 145 5.58 -7.96 2.17
C HIS A 145 4.41 -6.96 2.08
N ILE A 146 4.43 -5.91 2.89
CA ILE A 146 3.58 -4.72 2.72
C ILE A 146 4.35 -3.59 2.05
N TYR A 147 3.80 -3.04 0.97
CA TYR A 147 4.32 -1.86 0.30
C TYR A 147 3.54 -0.63 0.74
N VAL A 148 4.26 0.46 1.03
CA VAL A 148 3.70 1.74 1.44
C VAL A 148 4.07 2.78 0.40
N ASP A 149 3.09 3.20 -0.40
CA ASP A 149 3.25 4.33 -1.33
C ASP A 149 2.91 5.62 -0.58
N LEU A 150 3.78 6.63 -0.66
CA LEU A 150 3.71 7.87 0.13
C LEU A 150 3.65 9.10 -0.77
N TRP A 151 2.79 10.06 -0.45
CA TRP A 151 2.72 11.34 -1.16
C TRP A 151 2.40 12.53 -0.23
N GLN A 152 2.64 13.73 -0.75
CA GLN A 152 2.27 14.98 -0.09
C GLN A 152 0.81 15.32 -0.43
N GLU A 153 0.01 15.60 0.59
CA GLU A 153 -1.35 16.14 0.44
C GLU A 153 -1.38 17.66 0.65
N ARG A 154 -2.48 18.31 0.26
CA ARG A 154 -2.66 19.75 0.47
C ARG A 154 -2.56 20.15 1.95
N GLU A 155 -3.05 19.30 2.83
CA GLU A 155 -3.13 19.55 4.28
C GLU A 155 -2.49 18.40 5.09
N GLY A 156 -1.40 17.82 4.56
CA GLY A 156 -0.62 16.81 5.27
C GLY A 156 0.04 15.82 4.34
N TRP A 157 -0.24 14.54 4.57
CA TRP A 157 0.37 13.41 3.89
C TRP A 157 -0.70 12.44 3.40
N GLY A 158 -0.37 11.65 2.40
CA GLY A 158 -1.19 10.52 2.00
C GLY A 158 -0.36 9.27 1.85
N TYR A 159 -1.01 8.13 2.04
CA TYR A 159 -0.40 6.84 1.81
C TYR A 159 -1.41 5.82 1.28
N SER A 160 -0.87 4.80 0.62
CA SER A 160 -1.62 3.58 0.31
C SER A 160 -0.83 2.35 0.76
N LEU A 161 -1.54 1.31 1.19
CA LEU A 161 -0.97 0.05 1.64
C LEU A 161 -1.36 -1.07 0.71
N TRP A 162 -0.37 -1.87 0.35
CA TRP A 162 -0.49 -2.94 -0.64
C TRP A 162 0.12 -4.23 -0.10
N SER A 163 -0.58 -5.36 -0.25
CA SER A 163 -0.01 -6.68 0.07
C SER A 163 0.59 -7.40 -1.14
N GLY A 164 0.56 -6.76 -2.30
CA GLY A 164 0.97 -7.29 -3.59
C GLY A 164 0.98 -6.17 -4.63
N CYS A 165 0.94 -6.52 -5.91
CA CYS A 165 1.07 -5.56 -7.01
C CYS A 165 -0.19 -5.41 -7.85
N ASP A 166 -1.20 -6.25 -7.62
CA ASP A 166 -2.47 -6.11 -8.32
C ASP A 166 -3.27 -4.98 -7.67
N GLU A 167 -4.13 -4.30 -8.45
CA GLU A 167 -5.01 -3.25 -7.92
C GLU A 167 -5.90 -3.73 -6.77
N ASN A 168 -6.23 -5.03 -6.76
CA ASN A 168 -7.02 -5.63 -5.70
C ASN A 168 -6.24 -5.80 -4.38
N ASP A 169 -4.91 -5.73 -4.41
CA ASP A 169 -4.05 -5.85 -3.23
C ASP A 169 -3.91 -4.53 -2.45
N GLU A 170 -4.44 -3.41 -2.97
CA GLU A 170 -4.56 -2.16 -2.23
C GLU A 170 -5.63 -2.31 -1.15
N PHE A 171 -5.27 -2.21 0.13
CA PHE A 171 -6.22 -2.37 1.24
C PHE A 171 -6.36 -1.12 2.10
N ALA A 172 -5.57 -0.08 1.83
CA ALA A 172 -5.78 1.25 2.40
C ALA A 172 -5.30 2.30 1.40
N HIS A 173 -6.04 3.40 1.32
CA HIS A 173 -5.68 4.62 0.59
C HIS A 173 -6.22 5.80 1.39
N VAL A 174 -5.36 6.55 2.06
CA VAL A 174 -5.77 7.49 3.11
C VAL A 174 -4.96 8.78 3.02
N ALA A 175 -5.65 9.90 3.21
CA ALA A 175 -5.06 11.20 3.49
C ALA A 175 -5.09 11.47 5.00
N VAL A 176 -3.94 11.80 5.56
CA VAL A 176 -3.75 12.11 6.98
C VAL A 176 -3.45 13.59 7.12
N GLU A 177 -4.32 14.29 7.85
CA GLU A 177 -4.08 15.67 8.22
C GLU A 177 -2.83 15.76 9.10
N ALA A 178 -1.87 16.60 8.71
CA ALA A 178 -0.69 16.87 9.50
C ALA A 178 -0.76 18.30 10.01
N PRO A 179 -0.52 18.56 11.30
CA PRO A 179 -0.44 19.93 11.78
C PRO A 179 0.65 20.66 11.00
N ARG A 180 0.38 21.92 10.64
CA ARG A 180 1.37 22.80 10.01
C ARG A 180 2.46 23.11 11.05
N HIS A 181 3.47 22.25 11.09
CA HIS A 181 4.68 22.43 11.88
C HIS A 181 5.74 23.11 11.01
N ASP A 182 6.53 23.99 11.62
CA ASP A 182 7.77 24.49 10.99
C ASP A 182 8.78 23.34 10.78
N ASP A 183 8.67 22.29 11.58
CA ASP A 183 9.40 21.03 11.43
C ASP A 183 8.61 20.03 10.59
N ARG A 184 9.01 19.89 9.32
CA ARG A 184 8.40 18.96 8.37
C ARG A 184 8.59 17.50 8.78
N LEU A 185 9.67 17.14 9.48
CA LEU A 185 9.91 15.77 9.93
C LEU A 185 8.96 15.39 11.07
N ALA A 186 8.74 16.30 12.02
CA ALA A 186 7.77 16.10 13.09
C ALA A 186 6.33 15.86 12.56
N SER A 187 6.01 16.42 11.39
CA SER A 187 4.70 16.22 10.75
C SER A 187 4.47 14.79 10.22
N LEU A 188 5.49 13.92 10.20
CA LEU A 188 5.37 12.51 9.79
C LEU A 188 4.81 11.60 10.90
N ALA A 189 4.81 12.05 12.16
CA ALA A 189 4.33 11.21 13.27
C ALA A 189 2.86 10.76 13.12
N PRO A 190 1.89 11.65 12.78
CA PRO A 190 0.50 11.23 12.54
C PRO A 190 0.36 10.20 11.41
N LEU A 191 1.22 10.31 10.38
CA LEU A 191 1.23 9.37 9.26
C LEU A 191 1.66 7.97 9.72
N ALA A 192 2.74 7.89 10.50
CA ALA A 192 3.21 6.63 11.08
C ALA A 192 2.16 5.96 11.98
N ASP A 193 1.49 6.77 12.81
CA ASP A 193 0.44 6.29 13.73
C ASP A 193 -0.77 5.73 12.95
N ASP A 194 -1.24 6.43 11.91
CA ASP A 194 -2.38 5.98 11.10
C ASP A 194 -2.05 4.70 10.31
N ILE A 195 -0.85 4.62 9.71
CA ILE A 195 -0.38 3.40 9.05
C ILE A 195 -0.37 2.22 10.03
N ALA A 196 0.18 2.41 11.23
CA ALA A 196 0.20 1.37 12.27
C ALA A 196 -1.22 0.92 12.66
N ALA A 197 -2.16 1.87 12.77
CA ALA A 197 -3.55 1.57 13.07
C ALA A 197 -4.22 0.74 11.95
N ARG A 198 -3.99 1.09 10.67
CA ARG A 198 -4.52 0.29 9.54
C ARG A 198 -3.92 -1.10 9.45
N LEU A 199 -2.62 -1.25 9.73
CA LEU A 199 -1.98 -2.57 9.76
C LEU A 199 -2.58 -3.45 10.86
N ARG A 200 -2.83 -2.91 12.06
CA ARG A 200 -3.55 -3.63 13.13
C ARG A 200 -4.95 -4.05 12.71
N GLU A 201 -5.70 -3.12 12.13
CA GLU A 201 -7.05 -3.38 11.62
C GLU A 201 -7.04 -4.53 10.59
N ALA A 202 -6.12 -4.50 9.64
CA ALA A 202 -5.92 -5.53 8.61
C ALA A 202 -5.55 -6.89 9.24
N VAL A 203 -4.61 -6.92 10.19
CA VAL A 203 -4.24 -8.14 10.92
C VAL A 203 -5.42 -8.71 11.70
N ARG A 204 -6.19 -7.85 12.39
CA ARG A 204 -7.35 -8.25 13.20
C ARG A 204 -8.46 -8.85 12.35
N THR A 205 -8.72 -8.26 11.18
CA THR A 205 -9.79 -8.67 10.27
C THR A 205 -9.35 -9.75 9.30
N GLY A 206 -8.04 -9.95 9.12
CA GLY A 206 -7.48 -10.79 8.06
C GLY A 206 -7.66 -10.18 6.66
N CYS A 207 -7.97 -8.89 6.57
CA CYS A 207 -8.23 -8.20 5.32
C CYS A 207 -6.99 -7.44 4.83
N PHE A 208 -6.44 -7.87 3.70
CA PHE A 208 -5.31 -7.23 3.03
C PHE A 208 -5.61 -6.94 1.56
N THR A 209 -6.88 -6.79 1.20
CA THR A 209 -7.30 -6.50 -0.18
C THR A 209 -8.36 -5.40 -0.22
N LYS A 210 -8.58 -4.81 -1.39
CA LYS A 210 -9.60 -3.78 -1.63
C LYS A 210 -11.02 -4.26 -1.35
N THR A 211 -11.27 -5.55 -1.58
CA THR A 211 -12.57 -6.19 -1.41
C THR A 211 -12.55 -7.08 -0.18
N CYS A 212 -12.72 -6.44 0.97
CA CYS A 212 -13.21 -7.04 2.19
C CYS A 212 -14.42 -6.21 2.65
#